data_AF-A0A1Y3BGG9-F1
#
_entry.id   AF-A0A1Y3BGG9-F1
#
_cell.length_a   1.000
_cell.length_b   1.000
_cell.length_c   1.000
_cell.angle_alpha   90.00
_cell.angle_beta   90.00
_cell.angle_gamma   90.00
#
_symmetry.space_group_name_H-M   'P 1'
#
loop_
_entity.id
_entity.type
_entity.pdbx_description
1 polymer ?
#
loop_
_entity_poly.entity_id
_entity_poly.type
_entity_poly.pdbx_seq_one_letter_code
_entity_poly.pdbx_strand_id
1 'polypeptide(L)'
;MLQSSNHGKQKNFSCRGIELCADWFKTRGHQNIAIFVPSWRKSPNVDFDLPVKDREILLKLEQDGLLYFTPSRNVSGRILASYDDRYILNHALKNDAIIVSNDLYRDLVVDNNEYKKLVDERLLMYLFVDDEFMPPDDPMGPHGPSLNKFLSKPLSSENVRNIAKFNKICPYDKKCTY
;
A
#
# COMPACT_ATOMS: atom_id res chain seq x y z
N MET A 1 -0.87 -4.94 -2.82
CA MET A 1 -1.89 -5.91 -2.39
C MET A 1 -1.69 -6.10 -0.90
N LEU A 2 -2.63 -5.73 -0.04
CA LEU A 2 -2.61 -6.36 1.28
C LEU A 2 -3.06 -7.80 1.06
N GLN A 3 -2.11 -8.71 0.87
CA GLN A 3 -2.38 -10.13 1.05
C GLN A 3 -2.79 -10.32 2.51
N SER A 4 -4.08 -10.20 2.78
CA SER A 4 -4.72 -10.35 4.09
C SER A 4 -4.66 -11.79 4.64
N SER A 5 -3.83 -12.65 4.04
CA SER A 5 -3.44 -13.97 4.52
C SER A 5 -2.58 -13.91 5.79
N ASN A 6 -2.02 -12.75 6.13
CA ASN A 6 -1.11 -12.57 7.28
C ASN A 6 -1.79 -12.02 8.54
N HIS A 7 -3.05 -11.57 8.47
CA HIS A 7 -3.80 -11.10 9.65
C HIS A 7 -4.76 -12.21 10.12
N GLY A 8 -4.50 -12.74 11.32
CA GLY A 8 -5.17 -13.92 11.87
C GLY A 8 -4.59 -15.26 11.38
N LYS A 9 -5.06 -16.39 11.94
CA LYS A 9 -4.62 -17.75 11.57
C LYS A 9 -4.69 -17.90 10.04
N GLN A 10 -3.55 -18.21 9.41
CA GLN A 10 -3.19 -18.21 7.97
C GLN A 10 -4.18 -18.76 6.92
N LYS A 11 -5.37 -19.21 7.33
CA LYS A 11 -6.38 -19.78 6.44
C LYS A 11 -7.36 -18.74 5.90
N ASN A 12 -7.62 -17.60 6.53
CA ASN A 12 -8.74 -16.73 6.11
C ASN A 12 -8.29 -15.39 5.50
N PHE A 13 -9.05 -14.92 4.50
CA PHE A 13 -8.94 -13.53 4.00
C PHE A 13 -9.52 -12.58 5.05
N SER A 14 -8.69 -11.74 5.65
CA SER A 14 -9.13 -10.81 6.70
C SER A 14 -9.43 -9.41 6.18
N CYS A 15 -10.71 -9.06 6.08
CA CYS A 15 -11.14 -7.69 5.77
C CYS A 15 -10.73 -6.69 6.86
N ARG A 16 -10.74 -7.12 8.12
CA ARG A 16 -10.25 -6.32 9.26
C ARG A 16 -8.79 -5.92 9.13
N GLY A 17 -7.92 -6.84 8.70
CA GLY A 17 -6.51 -6.52 8.45
C GLY A 17 -6.31 -5.44 7.38
N ILE A 18 -7.20 -5.39 6.38
CA ILE A 18 -7.19 -4.34 5.35
C ILE A 18 -7.53 -2.97 5.96
N GLU A 19 -8.58 -2.92 6.79
CA GLU A 19 -8.98 -1.68 7.49
C GLU A 19 -7.86 -1.20 8.43
N LEU A 20 -7.29 -2.10 9.24
CA LEU A 20 -6.21 -1.77 10.18
C LEU A 20 -4.98 -1.19 9.48
N CYS A 21 -4.55 -1.79 8.36
CA CYS A 21 -3.44 -1.23 7.58
C CYS A 21 -3.81 0.13 6.98
N ALA A 22 -5.02 0.27 6.41
CA ALA A 22 -5.45 1.56 5.86
C ALA A 22 -5.44 2.65 6.95
N ASP A 23 -5.94 2.34 8.14
CA ASP A 23 -5.98 3.26 9.27
C ASP A 23 -4.57 3.59 9.80
N TRP A 24 -3.63 2.65 9.77
CA TRP A 24 -2.22 2.94 10.09
C TRP A 24 -1.63 4.01 9.18
N PHE A 25 -1.95 3.99 7.87
CA PHE A 25 -1.50 5.05 6.95
C PHE A 25 -2.27 6.37 7.17
N LYS A 26 -3.59 6.31 7.40
CA LYS A 26 -4.40 7.51 7.67
C LYS A 26 -3.93 8.25 8.92
N THR A 27 -3.64 7.53 10.01
CA THR A 27 -3.17 8.13 11.28
C THR A 27 -1.82 8.85 11.13
N ARG A 28 -1.03 8.48 10.12
CA ARG A 28 0.23 9.14 9.74
C ARG A 28 0.03 10.30 8.75
N GLY A 29 -1.21 10.64 8.41
CA GLY A 29 -1.56 11.75 7.53
C GLY A 29 -1.59 11.41 6.04
N HIS A 30 -1.49 10.13 5.65
CA HIS A 30 -1.61 9.75 4.25
C HIS A 30 -3.07 9.84 3.79
N GLN A 31 -3.30 10.63 2.73
CA GLN A 31 -4.64 10.82 2.14
C GLN A 31 -4.85 10.00 0.86
N ASN A 32 -3.76 9.66 0.16
CA ASN A 32 -3.81 8.95 -1.10
C ASN A 32 -3.52 7.46 -0.86
N ILE A 33 -4.56 6.69 -0.56
CA ILE A 33 -4.49 5.25 -0.31
C ILE A 33 -5.39 4.55 -1.32
N ALA A 34 -4.84 3.60 -2.07
CA ALA A 34 -5.57 2.80 -3.05
C ALA A 34 -5.43 1.32 -2.74
N ILE A 35 -6.54 0.66 -2.42
CA ILE A 35 -6.62 -0.74 -2.03
C ILE A 35 -7.23 -1.52 -3.19
N PHE A 36 -6.56 -2.56 -3.67
CA PHE A 36 -7.06 -3.41 -4.75
C PHE A 36 -7.49 -4.76 -4.20
N VAL A 37 -8.72 -5.16 -4.51
CA VAL A 37 -9.29 -6.46 -4.10
C VAL A 37 -10.06 -7.08 -5.28
N PRO A 38 -9.91 -8.38 -5.56
CA PRO A 38 -10.71 -9.05 -6.58
C PRO A 38 -12.23 -8.91 -6.34
N SER A 39 -12.99 -8.52 -7.37
CA SER A 39 -14.45 -8.38 -7.28
C SER A 39 -15.19 -9.66 -6.87
N TRP A 40 -14.66 -10.85 -7.15
CA TRP A 40 -15.26 -12.10 -6.70
C TRP A 40 -15.31 -12.23 -5.17
N ARG A 41 -14.49 -11.46 -4.43
CA ARG A 41 -14.57 -11.35 -2.96
C ARG A 41 -15.86 -10.67 -2.47
N LYS A 42 -16.58 -9.95 -3.34
CA LYS A 42 -17.92 -9.40 -3.03
C LYS A 42 -18.97 -10.49 -2.84
N SER A 43 -18.83 -11.63 -3.52
CA SER A 43 -19.87 -12.64 -3.57
C SER A 43 -19.78 -13.59 -2.37
N PRO A 44 -20.88 -13.83 -1.62
CA PRO A 44 -20.91 -14.82 -0.53
C PRO A 44 -20.86 -16.27 -1.03
N ASN A 45 -21.27 -16.51 -2.28
CA ASN A 45 -21.51 -17.84 -2.84
C ASN A 45 -20.33 -18.37 -3.67
N VAL A 46 -19.16 -17.75 -3.58
CA VAL A 46 -17.96 -18.24 -4.25
C VAL A 46 -17.19 -19.07 -3.23
N ASP A 47 -17.62 -20.32 -3.08
CA ASP A 47 -16.96 -21.32 -2.26
C ASP A 47 -15.56 -21.62 -2.81
N PHE A 48 -14.57 -20.94 -2.22
CA PHE A 48 -13.19 -21.38 -2.17
C PHE A 48 -12.83 -21.63 -0.70
N ASP A 49 -13.54 -22.54 -0.03
CA ASP A 49 -13.30 -23.08 1.34
C ASP A 49 -13.01 -22.10 2.50
N LEU A 50 -13.08 -20.79 2.26
CA LEU A 50 -12.59 -19.74 3.13
C LEU A 50 -13.65 -18.63 3.23
N PRO A 51 -14.51 -18.65 4.27
CA PRO A 51 -15.48 -17.60 4.47
C PRO A 51 -14.76 -16.24 4.64
N VAL A 52 -15.14 -15.27 3.81
CA VAL A 52 -14.71 -13.87 3.97
C VAL A 52 -15.42 -13.33 5.22
N LYS A 53 -14.67 -13.13 6.30
CA LYS A 53 -15.17 -12.46 7.51
C LYS A 53 -15.24 -10.95 7.28
N ASP A 54 -16.26 -10.30 7.84
CA ASP A 54 -16.42 -8.85 7.88
C ASP A 54 -16.42 -8.17 6.49
N ARG A 55 -17.16 -8.77 5.53
CA ARG A 55 -17.21 -8.32 4.13
C ARG A 55 -17.71 -6.87 3.99
N GLU A 56 -18.57 -6.43 4.87
CA GLU A 56 -19.09 -5.07 4.98
C GLU A 56 -17.98 -4.02 5.06
N ILE A 57 -16.82 -4.37 5.61
CA ILE A 57 -15.63 -3.51 5.62
C ILE A 57 -15.17 -3.18 4.20
N LEU A 58 -15.19 -4.16 3.27
CA LEU A 58 -14.77 -3.92 1.89
C LEU A 58 -15.72 -2.94 1.18
N LEU A 59 -17.02 -3.05 1.45
CA LEU A 59 -18.04 -2.15 0.88
C LEU A 59 -17.90 -0.73 1.44
N LYS A 60 -17.64 -0.61 2.76
CA LYS A 60 -17.36 0.67 3.41
C LYS A 60 -16.11 1.33 2.81
N LEU A 61 -15.01 0.58 2.66
CA LEU A 61 -13.78 1.11 2.06
C LEU A 61 -13.96 1.50 0.58
N GLU A 62 -14.81 0.79 -0.17
CA GLU A 62 -15.18 1.17 -1.54
C GLU A 62 -15.99 2.48 -1.55
N GLN A 63 -16.96 2.62 -0.64
CA GLN A 63 -17.77 3.83 -0.47
C GLN A 63 -16.92 5.05 -0.05
N ASP A 64 -15.91 4.82 0.79
CA ASP A 64 -14.94 5.84 1.23
C ASP A 64 -13.94 6.21 0.12
N GLY A 65 -14.02 5.56 -1.06
CA GLY A 65 -13.13 5.83 -2.20
C GLY A 65 -11.70 5.31 -2.02
N LEU A 66 -11.47 4.42 -1.04
CA LEU A 66 -10.15 3.85 -0.73
C LEU A 66 -9.93 2.52 -1.44
N LEU A 67 -10.99 1.76 -1.70
CA LEU A 67 -10.93 0.42 -2.26
C LEU A 67 -11.52 0.35 -3.67
N TYR A 68 -10.78 -0.31 -4.56
CA TYR A 68 -11.14 -0.57 -5.94
C TYR A 68 -11.22 -2.07 -6.19
N PHE A 69 -12.38 -2.53 -6.64
CA PHE A 69 -12.53 -3.91 -7.02
C PHE A 69 -12.02 -4.16 -8.43
N THR A 70 -11.10 -5.10 -8.56
CA THR A 70 -10.57 -5.49 -9.87
C THR A 70 -11.55 -6.41 -10.61
N PRO A 71 -11.61 -6.33 -11.95
CA PRO A 71 -12.59 -7.07 -12.73
C PRO A 71 -12.42 -8.60 -12.62
N SER A 72 -13.52 -9.27 -12.33
CA SER A 72 -13.69 -10.71 -12.44
C SER A 72 -15.08 -11.00 -13.01
N ARG A 73 -15.24 -12.14 -13.67
CA ARG A 73 -16.53 -12.55 -14.26
C ARG A 73 -16.75 -14.04 -14.14
N ASN A 74 -18.02 -14.45 -14.02
CA ASN A 74 -18.39 -15.86 -14.12
C ASN A 74 -18.70 -16.19 -15.59
N VAL A 75 -18.00 -17.17 -16.15
CA VAL A 75 -18.22 -17.71 -17.50
C VAL A 75 -18.43 -19.21 -17.36
N SER A 76 -19.66 -19.67 -17.66
CA SER A 76 -20.04 -21.09 -17.60
C SER A 76 -19.75 -21.77 -16.25
N GLY A 77 -20.03 -21.07 -15.13
CA GLY A 77 -19.81 -21.58 -13.78
C GLY A 77 -18.37 -21.46 -13.28
N ARG A 78 -17.44 -20.94 -14.10
CA ARG A 78 -16.03 -20.72 -13.73
C ARG A 78 -15.76 -19.23 -13.56
N ILE A 79 -15.05 -18.87 -12.50
CA ILE A 79 -14.62 -17.49 -12.29
C ILE A 79 -13.35 -17.25 -13.08
N LEU A 80 -13.43 -16.28 -13.99
CA LEU A 80 -12.29 -15.72 -14.68
C LEU A 80 -11.93 -14.39 -14.00
N ALA A 81 -10.89 -14.41 -13.17
CA ALA A 81 -10.35 -13.23 -12.52
C ALA A 81 -9.18 -12.66 -13.33
N SER A 82 -9.11 -11.34 -13.43
CA SER A 82 -7.89 -10.69 -13.94
C SER A 82 -6.76 -10.87 -12.92
N TYR A 83 -5.51 -10.78 -13.37
CA TYR A 83 -4.37 -10.71 -12.44
C TYR A 83 -4.38 -9.36 -11.73
N ASP A 84 -4.84 -9.35 -10.48
CA ASP A 84 -4.97 -8.14 -9.67
C ASP A 84 -3.62 -7.45 -9.46
N ASP A 85 -2.54 -8.22 -9.42
CA ASP A 85 -1.16 -7.75 -9.28
C ASP A 85 -0.77 -6.76 -10.38
N ARG A 86 -1.25 -6.95 -11.61
CA ARG A 86 -0.99 -6.01 -12.71
C ARG A 86 -1.66 -4.66 -12.48
N TYR A 87 -2.86 -4.63 -11.90
CA TYR A 87 -3.52 -3.37 -11.56
C TYR A 87 -2.74 -2.61 -10.50
N ILE A 88 -2.23 -3.32 -9.48
CA ILE A 88 -1.41 -2.74 -8.42
C ILE A 88 -0.11 -2.16 -8.97
N LEU A 89 0.65 -2.96 -9.72
CA LEU A 89 1.95 -2.54 -10.27
C LEU A 89 1.79 -1.37 -11.23
N ASN A 90 0.82 -1.43 -12.15
CA ASN A 90 0.56 -0.34 -13.10
C ASN A 90 0.09 0.94 -12.39
N HIS A 91 -0.78 0.81 -11.38
CA HIS A 91 -1.24 1.97 -10.62
C HIS A 91 -0.10 2.60 -9.83
N ALA A 92 0.76 1.80 -9.21
CA ALA A 92 1.90 2.28 -8.45
C ALA A 92 2.95 2.95 -9.35
N LEU A 93 3.27 2.37 -10.53
CA LEU A 93 4.11 3.02 -11.54
C LEU A 93 3.55 4.37 -11.95
N LYS A 94 2.27 4.41 -12.34
CA LYS A 94 1.62 5.61 -12.86
C LYS A 94 1.61 6.77 -11.85
N ASN A 95 1.50 6.47 -10.56
CA ASN A 95 1.33 7.47 -9.50
C ASN A 95 2.59 7.70 -8.65
N ASP A 96 3.72 7.09 -9.04
CA ASP A 96 4.97 7.08 -8.28
C ASP A 96 4.73 6.67 -6.81
N ALA A 97 3.99 5.58 -6.62
CA ALA A 97 3.52 5.12 -5.31
C ALA A 97 4.35 3.97 -4.75
N ILE A 98 4.17 3.73 -3.46
CA ILE A 98 4.72 2.58 -2.72
C ILE A 98 3.70 1.45 -2.75
N ILE A 99 4.18 0.22 -2.84
CA ILE A 99 3.34 -0.98 -2.76
C ILE A 99 3.47 -1.54 -1.35
N VAL A 100 2.34 -1.71 -0.66
CA VAL A 100 2.29 -2.49 0.58
C VAL A 100 1.88 -3.91 0.22
N SER A 101 2.79 -4.87 0.39
CA SER A 101 2.59 -6.30 0.09
C SER A 101 3.75 -7.14 0.62
N ASN A 102 3.51 -8.41 0.92
CA ASN A 102 4.56 -9.40 1.17
C ASN A 102 4.86 -10.28 -0.05
N ASP A 103 4.12 -10.09 -1.15
CA ASP A 103 4.40 -10.72 -2.42
C ASP A 103 5.51 -9.96 -3.18
N LEU A 104 6.42 -10.72 -3.78
CA LEU A 104 7.51 -10.18 -4.60
C LEU A 104 7.15 -10.12 -6.09
N TYR A 105 5.96 -10.59 -6.50
CA TYR A 105 5.47 -10.54 -7.88
C TYR A 105 6.43 -11.19 -8.89
N ARG A 106 7.05 -12.31 -8.49
CA ARG A 106 8.20 -12.91 -9.19
C ARG A 106 7.91 -13.23 -10.66
N ASP A 107 6.70 -13.68 -10.97
CA ASP A 107 6.25 -13.97 -12.33
C ASP A 107 6.12 -12.72 -13.21
N LEU A 108 5.76 -11.57 -12.62
CA LEU A 108 5.60 -10.31 -13.36
C LEU A 108 6.89 -9.51 -13.50
N VAL A 109 7.80 -9.60 -12.52
CA VAL A 109 9.07 -8.83 -12.54
C VAL A 109 10.12 -9.43 -13.47
N VAL A 110 10.07 -10.74 -13.73
CA VAL A 110 11.06 -11.43 -14.59
C VAL A 110 11.05 -10.87 -16.01
N ASP A 111 9.86 -10.57 -16.55
CA ASP A 111 9.70 -10.11 -17.93
C ASP A 111 9.54 -8.58 -18.06
N ASN A 112 9.55 -7.83 -16.95
CA ASN A 112 9.32 -6.38 -16.95
C ASN A 112 10.27 -5.64 -16.01
N ASN A 113 11.26 -4.95 -16.60
CA ASN A 113 12.25 -4.16 -15.86
C ASN A 113 11.64 -3.01 -15.06
N GLU A 114 10.54 -2.41 -15.50
CA GLU A 114 9.87 -1.34 -14.74
C GLU A 114 9.21 -1.90 -13.47
N TYR A 115 8.55 -3.06 -13.59
CA TYR A 115 8.01 -3.76 -12.42
C TYR A 115 9.11 -4.21 -11.47
N LYS A 116 10.21 -4.76 -12.00
CA LYS A 116 11.36 -5.12 -11.20
C LYS A 116 11.88 -3.93 -10.39
N LYS A 117 12.11 -2.79 -11.06
CA LYS A 117 12.57 -1.57 -10.38
C LYS A 117 11.59 -1.08 -9.32
N LEU A 118 10.29 -1.09 -9.62
CA LEU A 118 9.26 -0.69 -8.67
C LEU A 118 9.25 -1.59 -7.42
N VAL A 119 9.35 -2.90 -7.60
CA VAL A 119 9.37 -3.86 -6.49
C VAL A 119 10.65 -3.71 -5.67
N ASP A 120 11.81 -3.60 -6.32
CA ASP A 120 13.11 -3.46 -5.65
C ASP A 120 13.19 -2.17 -4.82
N GLU A 121 12.60 -1.08 -5.30
CA GLU A 121 12.76 0.25 -4.69
C GLU A 121 11.57 0.69 -3.83
N ARG A 122 10.38 0.12 -4.02
CA ARG A 122 9.13 0.66 -3.44
C ARG A 122 8.18 -0.39 -2.87
N LEU A 123 8.63 -1.63 -2.66
CA LEU A 123 7.86 -2.62 -1.92
C LEU A 123 8.07 -2.43 -0.40
N LEU A 124 6.98 -2.21 0.33
CA LEU A 124 6.92 -2.23 1.79
C LEU A 124 6.29 -3.54 2.26
N MET A 125 7.12 -4.40 2.83
CA MET A 125 6.68 -5.59 3.52
C MET A 125 6.15 -5.25 4.93
N TYR A 126 5.46 -6.19 5.55
CA TYR A 126 4.89 -6.00 6.89
C TYR A 126 4.67 -7.33 7.60
N LEU A 127 4.48 -7.26 8.90
CA LEU A 127 3.97 -8.33 9.75
C LEU A 127 2.65 -7.88 10.40
N PHE A 128 1.82 -8.85 10.76
CA PHE A 128 0.76 -8.63 11.74
C PHE A 128 1.05 -9.45 12.99
N VAL A 129 0.93 -8.81 14.15
CA VAL A 129 0.88 -9.49 15.46
C VAL A 129 -0.50 -9.19 16.03
N ASP A 130 -1.37 -10.20 16.02
CA ASP A 130 -2.80 -10.02 16.26
C ASP A 130 -3.38 -8.91 15.35
N ASP A 131 -3.96 -7.86 15.94
CA ASP A 131 -4.55 -6.72 15.25
C ASP A 131 -3.54 -5.56 15.00
N GLU A 132 -2.25 -5.78 15.26
CA GLU A 132 -1.21 -4.76 15.10
C GLU A 132 -0.51 -4.89 13.74
N PHE A 133 -0.64 -3.87 12.89
CA PHE A 133 0.09 -3.75 11.62
C PHE A 133 1.51 -3.22 11.88
N MET A 134 2.52 -4.03 11.57
CA MET A 134 3.92 -3.76 11.88
C MET A 134 4.79 -3.78 10.61
N PRO A 135 4.94 -2.65 9.89
CA PRO A 135 5.95 -2.50 8.86
C PRO A 135 7.36 -2.36 9.49
N PRO A 136 8.44 -2.76 8.80
CA PRO A 136 9.80 -2.57 9.29
C PRO A 136 10.19 -1.08 9.30
N ASP A 137 10.97 -0.67 10.30
CA ASP A 137 11.55 0.68 10.36
C ASP A 137 12.62 0.93 9.28
N ASP A 138 13.18 -0.15 8.72
CA ASP A 138 14.20 -0.20 7.67
C ASP A 138 13.74 -0.99 6.43
N PRO A 139 12.78 -0.47 5.62
CA PRO A 139 12.17 -1.22 4.50
C PRO A 139 13.15 -1.76 3.44
N MET A 140 14.32 -1.13 3.30
CA MET A 140 15.37 -1.54 2.35
C MET A 140 16.64 -2.03 3.07
N GLY A 141 16.51 -2.44 4.33
CA GLY A 141 17.60 -2.90 5.18
C GLY A 141 18.45 -1.78 5.78
N PRO A 142 19.55 -2.14 6.49
CA PRO A 142 20.29 -1.21 7.37
C PRO A 142 20.92 0.00 6.66
N HIS A 143 21.20 -0.11 5.36
CA HIS A 143 21.79 0.96 4.55
C HIS A 143 20.74 1.74 3.75
N GLY A 144 19.46 1.40 3.89
CA GLY A 144 18.33 2.03 3.24
C GLY A 144 17.85 3.31 3.92
N PRO A 145 16.82 3.96 3.35
CA PRO A 145 16.11 5.04 4.04
C PRO A 145 15.33 4.50 5.25
N SER A 146 15.14 5.33 6.27
CA SER A 146 14.17 5.05 7.33
C SER A 146 12.75 4.97 6.77
N LEU A 147 11.85 4.29 7.47
CA LEU A 147 10.44 4.17 7.09
C LEU A 147 9.78 5.53 6.81
N ASN A 148 10.04 6.54 7.63
CA ASN A 148 9.50 7.89 7.41
C ASN A 148 9.97 8.49 6.07
N LYS A 149 11.24 8.30 5.74
CA LYS A 149 11.80 8.81 4.48
C LYS A 149 11.32 7.98 3.30
N PHE A 150 11.23 6.66 3.45
CA PHE A 150 10.69 5.74 2.45
C PHE A 150 9.25 6.12 2.08
N LEU A 151 8.40 6.43 3.06
CA LEU A 151 7.00 6.82 2.88
C LEU A 151 6.80 8.27 2.40
N SER A 152 7.86 9.08 2.38
CA SER A 152 7.78 10.48 1.95
C SER A 152 7.95 10.60 0.45
N LYS A 153 7.14 11.43 -0.21
CA LYS A 153 7.48 11.87 -1.57
C LYS A 153 8.68 12.81 -1.50
N PRO A 154 9.62 12.73 -2.46
CA PRO A 154 10.66 13.74 -2.55
C PRO A 154 10.00 15.12 -2.65
N LEU A 155 10.49 16.07 -1.85
CA LEU A 155 9.98 17.44 -1.86
C LEU A 155 9.98 17.95 -3.29
N SER A 156 8.85 18.52 -3.73
CA SER A 156 8.82 19.20 -5.02
C SER A 156 9.91 20.28 -5.05
N SER A 157 10.44 20.57 -6.23
CA SER A 157 11.45 21.62 -6.41
C SER A 157 10.97 22.97 -5.87
N GLU A 158 9.67 23.21 -5.87
CA GLU A 158 9.02 24.38 -5.29
C GLU A 158 9.02 24.36 -3.76
N ASN A 159 8.75 23.22 -3.13
CA ASN A 159 8.85 23.05 -1.68
C ASN A 159 10.30 23.16 -1.20
N VAL A 160 11.27 22.60 -1.93
CA VAL A 160 12.69 22.77 -1.63
C VAL A 160 13.09 24.24 -1.71
N ARG A 161 12.64 24.98 -2.73
CA ARG A 161 12.88 26.43 -2.84
C ARG A 161 12.24 27.21 -1.69
N ASN A 162 11.03 26.85 -1.27
CA ASN A 162 10.35 27.53 -0.17
C ASN A 162 11.02 27.25 1.19
N ILE A 163 11.43 26.01 1.47
CA ILE A 163 12.21 25.67 2.67
C ILE A 163 13.58 26.37 2.66
N ALA A 164 14.27 26.39 1.51
CA ALA A 164 15.54 27.10 1.37
C ALA A 164 15.40 28.63 1.52
N LYS A 165 14.24 29.21 1.19
CA LYS A 165 13.92 30.62 1.44
C LYS A 165 13.62 30.87 2.93
N PHE A 166 12.85 30.00 3.58
CA PHE A 166 12.56 30.10 5.01
C PHE A 166 13.82 29.93 5.88
N ASN A 167 14.70 28.98 5.54
CA ASN A 167 15.96 28.76 6.22
C ASN A 167 17.05 29.81 5.89
N LYS A 168 16.75 30.79 5.03
CA LYS A 168 17.66 31.90 4.67
C LYS A 168 17.39 33.21 5.43
N ILE A 169 16.52 33.21 6.43
CA ILE A 169 16.32 34.34 7.36
C ILE A 169 16.93 33.91 8.69
N CYS A 170 18.12 34.36 9.11
CA CYS A 170 18.49 35.75 9.40
C CYS A 170 19.99 36.03 9.11
N PRO A 171 20.36 37.13 8.44
CA PRO A 171 21.76 37.51 8.20
C PRO A 171 22.59 37.87 9.45
N TYR A 172 21.97 37.96 10.63
CA TYR A 172 22.57 38.54 11.84
C TYR A 172 22.58 37.64 13.08
N ASP A 173 22.41 36.32 12.91
CA ASP A 173 22.19 35.37 14.03
C ASP A 173 23.31 35.36 15.10
N LYS A 174 24.50 35.87 14.80
CA LYS A 174 25.62 35.99 15.77
C LYS A 174 25.76 37.36 16.45
N LYS A 175 24.84 38.30 16.23
CA LYS A 175 24.89 39.66 16.81
C LYS A 175 23.62 40.10 17.54
N CYS A 176 22.64 39.22 17.73
CA CYS A 176 21.47 39.52 18.55
C CYS A 176 21.84 39.44 20.03
N THR A 177 22.24 40.57 20.61
CA THR A 177 22.20 40.80 22.06
C THR A 177 20.98 41.67 22.36
N TYR A 178 20.06 41.16 23.17
CA TYR A 178 19.10 41.98 23.91
C TYR A 178 19.36 41.78 25.40
#